data_AF-A0A0P1F5R4-F1
#
_entry.id   AF-A0A0P1F5R4-F1
#
_cell.length_a   1.000
_cell.length_b   1.000
_cell.length_c   1.000
_cell.angle_alpha   90.00
_cell.angle_beta   90.00
_cell.angle_gamma   90.00
#
_symmetry.space_group_name_H-M   'P 1'
#
loop_
_entity.id
_entity.type
_entity.pdbx_description
1 polymer ?
#
loop_
_entity_poly.entity_id
_entity_poly.type
_entity_poly.pdbx_seq_one_letter_code
_entity_poly.pdbx_strand_id
1 'polypeptide(L)'
;MIKLFALLTASVLSASAALAEIPEILAVETSRVGMGWRIDVTMQHPDTGWDHFADAWEVLDADGNRLGIRKLMHPHMDEQPFTRSLMNVMVPDGTHEVFVRSHCMVHGWSQDTVQVLLER
;
A
#
# COMPACT_ATOMS: atom_id res chain seq x y z
N MET A 1 -55.63 11.23 30.47
CA MET A 1 -54.98 9.91 30.38
C MET A 1 -54.22 9.87 29.07
N ILE A 2 -52.89 9.82 29.16
CA ILE A 2 -51.91 10.05 28.07
C ILE A 2 -51.91 8.87 27.09
N LYS A 3 -52.04 9.13 25.77
CA LYS A 3 -51.80 8.13 24.74
C LYS A 3 -50.35 8.26 24.26
N LEU A 4 -49.56 7.24 24.55
CA LEU A 4 -48.12 7.16 24.29
C LEU A 4 -47.88 6.92 22.79
N PHE A 5 -47.07 7.79 22.17
CA PHE A 5 -46.54 7.62 20.82
C PHE A 5 -45.43 6.56 20.86
N ALA A 6 -45.57 5.47 20.11
CA ALA A 6 -44.47 4.52 19.87
C ALA A 6 -43.85 4.83 18.50
N LEU A 7 -42.77 5.62 18.49
CA LEU A 7 -41.91 5.77 17.32
C LEU A 7 -40.90 4.62 17.36
N LEU A 8 -41.03 3.65 16.47
CA LEU A 8 -39.98 2.67 16.20
C LEU A 8 -38.89 3.36 15.37
N THR A 9 -37.77 3.71 16.02
CA THR A 9 -36.57 4.17 15.32
C THR A 9 -35.82 2.94 14.79
N ALA A 10 -35.87 2.74 13.47
CA ALA A 10 -35.04 1.72 12.81
C ALA A 10 -33.59 2.23 12.75
N SER A 11 -32.71 1.63 13.54
CA SER A 11 -31.26 1.86 13.44
C SER A 11 -30.74 1.25 12.14
N VAL A 12 -30.37 2.10 11.18
CA VAL A 12 -29.61 1.71 10.00
C VAL A 12 -28.18 1.44 10.46
N LEU A 13 -27.79 0.16 10.55
CA LEU A 13 -26.37 -0.21 10.65
C LEU A 13 -25.74 0.07 9.29
N SER A 14 -25.03 1.19 9.18
CA SER A 14 -24.07 1.39 8.10
C SER A 14 -22.93 0.40 8.30
N ALA A 15 -22.98 -0.73 7.60
CA ALA A 15 -21.83 -1.58 7.41
C ALA A 15 -20.84 -0.79 6.54
N SER A 16 -19.88 -0.09 7.17
CA SER A 16 -18.65 0.24 6.45
C SER A 16 -18.10 -1.08 5.95
N ALA A 17 -18.00 -1.24 4.64
CA ALA A 17 -17.16 -2.27 4.07
C ALA A 17 -15.80 -2.09 4.75
N ALA A 18 -15.39 -3.06 5.56
CA ALA A 18 -14.00 -3.17 5.96
C ALA A 18 -13.26 -3.35 4.64
N LEU A 19 -12.71 -2.25 4.10
CA LEU A 19 -11.65 -2.35 3.11
C LEU A 19 -10.69 -3.35 3.73
N ALA A 20 -10.44 -4.46 3.03
CA ALA A 20 -9.43 -5.41 3.44
C ALA A 20 -8.23 -4.60 3.90
N GLU A 21 -7.70 -4.88 5.10
CA GLU A 21 -6.58 -4.16 5.68
C GLU A 21 -5.39 -4.41 4.74
N ILE A 22 -5.30 -3.58 3.70
CA ILE A 22 -4.30 -3.59 2.65
C ILE A 22 -3.31 -2.52 3.06
N PRO A 23 -1.99 -2.74 2.93
CA PRO A 23 -1.02 -1.77 3.40
C PRO A 23 -1.18 -0.46 2.62
N GLU A 24 -1.35 0.63 3.33
CA GLU A 24 -1.43 1.96 2.74
C GLU A 24 -0.03 2.45 2.39
N ILE A 25 0.15 2.96 1.17
CA ILE A 25 1.38 3.65 0.76
C ILE A 25 1.20 5.13 1.06
N LEU A 26 1.95 5.64 2.03
CA LEU A 26 1.86 7.03 2.49
C LEU A 26 2.79 7.97 1.71
N ALA A 27 3.94 7.46 1.27
CA ALA A 27 4.90 8.22 0.48
C ALA A 27 5.75 7.30 -0.40
N VAL A 28 6.14 7.81 -1.57
CA VAL A 28 7.17 7.21 -2.41
C VAL A 28 8.18 8.28 -2.79
N GLU A 29 9.44 8.05 -2.45
CA GLU A 29 10.56 8.91 -2.84
C GLU A 29 11.44 8.16 -3.85
N THR A 30 11.91 8.87 -4.87
CA THR A 30 12.75 8.29 -5.91
C THR A 30 14.02 9.10 -6.07
N SER A 31 15.15 8.41 -6.23
CA SER A 31 16.43 9.05 -6.56
C SER A 31 17.23 8.21 -7.55
N ARG A 32 17.99 8.87 -8.42
CA ARG A 32 18.86 8.19 -9.39
C ARG A 32 20.14 7.69 -8.70
N VAL A 33 20.47 6.42 -8.90
CA VAL A 33 21.70 5.80 -8.39
C VAL A 33 22.38 5.04 -9.54
N GLY A 34 23.44 5.63 -10.10
CA GLY A 34 24.10 5.10 -11.29
C GLY A 34 23.13 5.00 -12.47
N MET A 35 23.01 3.79 -13.03
CA MET A 35 22.11 3.51 -14.17
C MET A 35 20.68 3.19 -13.75
N GLY A 36 20.41 3.01 -12.45
CA GLY A 36 19.09 2.63 -11.94
C GLY A 36 18.51 3.65 -10.97
N TRP A 37 17.40 3.26 -10.36
CA TRP A 37 16.69 4.04 -9.36
C TRP A 37 16.76 3.39 -7.99
N ARG A 38 16.87 4.24 -6.97
CA ARG A 38 16.47 3.92 -5.60
C ARG A 38 15.05 4.41 -5.41
N ILE A 39 14.22 3.54 -4.83
CA ILE A 39 12.82 3.81 -4.51
C ILE A 39 12.62 3.52 -3.03
N ASP A 40 12.23 4.53 -2.28
CA ASP A 40 11.91 4.44 -0.86
C ASP A 40 10.40 4.54 -0.70
N VAL A 41 9.78 3.52 -0.11
CA VAL A 41 8.32 3.47 0.08
C VAL A 41 8.03 3.47 1.57
N THR A 42 7.23 4.45 2.01
CA THR A 42 6.71 4.56 3.37
C THR A 42 5.31 3.99 3.40
N MET A 43 5.07 3.03 4.30
CA MET A 43 3.82 2.28 4.38
C MET A 43 3.27 2.26 5.80
N GLN A 44 1.96 2.05 5.88
CA GLN A 44 1.28 1.74 7.13
C GLN A 44 0.36 0.53 6.96
N HIS A 45 0.41 -0.39 7.92
CA HIS A 45 -0.48 -1.56 7.94
C HIS A 45 -0.72 -2.01 9.39
N PRO A 46 -1.96 -2.37 9.75
CA PRO A 46 -2.27 -2.89 11.09
C PRO A 46 -1.78 -4.35 11.25
N ASP A 47 -0.46 -4.54 11.23
CA ASP A 47 0.15 -5.84 11.48
C ASP A 47 -0.32 -6.42 12.83
N THR A 48 -0.64 -7.71 12.87
CA THR A 48 -1.03 -8.41 14.11
C THR A 48 -0.10 -9.57 14.49
N GLY A 49 0.96 -9.76 13.70
CA GLY A 49 2.00 -10.76 13.93
C GLY A 49 2.39 -11.49 12.65
N TRP A 50 3.07 -12.61 12.81
CA TRP A 50 3.61 -13.42 11.69
C TRP A 50 2.52 -13.96 10.75
N ASP A 51 1.27 -14.02 11.20
CA ASP A 51 0.14 -14.52 10.41
C ASP A 51 -0.60 -13.42 9.64
N HIS A 52 -0.32 -12.14 9.90
CA HIS A 52 -0.95 -11.02 9.21
C HIS A 52 -0.07 -9.76 9.29
N PHE A 53 0.68 -9.53 8.21
CA PHE A 53 1.52 -8.35 8.05
C PHE A 53 1.72 -7.99 6.57
N ALA A 54 2.19 -6.76 6.33
CA ALA A 54 2.67 -6.34 5.02
C ALA A 54 3.99 -7.04 4.66
N ASP A 55 3.99 -7.90 3.65
CA ASP A 55 5.13 -8.76 3.28
C ASP A 55 5.80 -8.36 1.96
N ALA A 56 5.21 -7.45 1.18
CA ALA A 56 5.89 -6.88 0.00
C ALA A 56 5.32 -5.55 -0.49
N TRP A 57 6.09 -4.91 -1.36
CA TRP A 57 5.61 -3.95 -2.35
C TRP A 57 6.43 -4.10 -3.64
N GLU A 58 5.89 -3.63 -4.74
CA GLU A 58 6.54 -3.73 -6.05
C GLU A 58 6.42 -2.45 -6.87
N VAL A 59 7.30 -2.35 -7.86
CA VAL A 59 7.33 -1.27 -8.84
C VAL A 59 6.97 -1.85 -10.19
N LEU A 60 6.04 -1.20 -10.88
CA LEU A 60 5.47 -1.60 -12.15
C LEU A 60 5.70 -0.51 -13.21
N ASP A 61 5.74 -0.91 -14.47
CA ASP A 61 5.54 0.01 -15.59
C ASP A 61 4.04 0.30 -15.85
N ALA A 62 3.75 1.13 -16.85
CA ALA A 62 2.39 1.52 -17.21
C ALA A 62 1.52 0.36 -17.76
N ASP A 63 2.16 -0.71 -18.24
CA ASP A 63 1.48 -1.92 -18.71
C ASP A 63 1.26 -2.94 -17.57
N GLY A 64 1.72 -2.62 -16.36
CA GLY A 64 1.62 -3.48 -15.19
C GLY A 64 2.72 -4.54 -15.09
N ASN A 65 3.78 -4.46 -15.90
CA ASN A 65 4.91 -5.38 -15.78
C ASN A 65 5.79 -5.00 -14.59
N ARG A 66 6.22 -6.02 -13.82
CA ARG A 66 7.08 -5.81 -12.66
C ARG A 66 8.50 -5.41 -13.06
N LEU A 67 8.91 -4.23 -12.62
CA LEU A 67 10.28 -3.71 -12.72
C LEU A 67 11.13 -4.09 -11.49
N GLY A 68 10.51 -4.28 -10.33
CA GLY A 68 11.19 -4.67 -9.11
C GLY A 68 10.23 -5.01 -7.98
N ILE A 69 10.70 -5.77 -6.98
CA ILE A 69 9.92 -6.13 -5.79
C ILE A 69 10.79 -6.03 -4.54
N ARG A 70 10.23 -5.44 -3.49
CA ARG A 70 10.80 -5.43 -2.15
C ARG A 70 9.99 -6.35 -1.26
N LYS A 71 10.57 -7.48 -0.87
CA LYS A 71 10.01 -8.36 0.16
C LYS A 71 10.34 -7.85 1.56
N LEU A 72 9.38 -7.99 2.46
CA LEU A 72 9.43 -7.67 3.88
C LEU A 72 9.31 -8.99 4.64
N MET A 73 10.25 -9.25 5.55
CA MET A 73 10.43 -10.59 6.12
C MET A 73 10.00 -10.70 7.58
N HIS A 74 9.40 -9.65 8.14
CA HIS A 74 8.93 -9.63 9.51
C HIS A 74 7.76 -8.63 9.68
N PRO A 75 6.90 -8.82 10.69
CA PRO A 75 5.91 -7.83 11.09
C PRO A 75 6.56 -6.54 11.61
N HIS A 76 5.86 -5.43 11.48
CA HIS A 76 6.26 -4.08 11.83
C HIS A 76 5.30 -3.43 12.86
N MET A 77 4.72 -4.22 13.77
CA MET A 77 3.71 -3.75 14.75
C MET A 77 4.16 -2.51 15.55
N ASP A 78 5.42 -2.49 15.97
CA ASP A 78 6.02 -1.42 16.78
C ASP A 78 6.78 -0.37 15.94
N GLU A 79 6.70 -0.46 14.61
CA GLU A 79 7.42 0.38 13.65
C GLU A 79 6.42 0.87 12.60
N GLN A 80 5.45 1.70 12.99
CA GLN A 80 4.46 2.26 12.06
C GLN A 80 4.42 3.80 12.14
N PRO A 81 4.43 4.51 10.99
CA PRO A 81 4.73 3.98 9.66
C PRO A 81 6.21 3.56 9.53
N PHE A 82 6.51 2.69 8.57
CA PHE A 82 7.89 2.30 8.26
C PHE A 82 8.24 2.58 6.80
N THR A 83 9.52 2.79 6.54
CA THR A 83 10.06 3.00 5.19
C THR A 83 11.01 1.86 4.83
N ARG A 84 10.91 1.33 3.62
CA ARG A 84 11.89 0.39 3.07
C ARG A 84 12.27 0.78 1.66
N SER A 85 13.53 0.51 1.33
CA SER A 85 14.13 0.89 0.05
C SER A 85 14.30 -0.32 -0.87
N LEU A 86 14.15 -0.07 -2.17
CA LEU A 86 14.59 -0.95 -3.24
C LEU A 86 15.62 -0.20 -4.08
N MET A 87 16.77 -0.84 -4.32
CA MET A 87 17.89 -0.27 -5.06
C MET A 87 17.98 -0.89 -6.45
N ASN A 88 18.64 -0.18 -7.37
CA ASN A 88 18.95 -0.65 -8.73
C ASN A 88 17.70 -1.06 -9.52
N VAL A 89 16.58 -0.34 -9.33
CA VAL A 89 15.39 -0.54 -10.14
C VAL A 89 15.70 -0.01 -11.54
N MET A 90 15.79 -0.92 -12.50
CA MET A 90 16.03 -0.58 -13.90
C MET A 90 14.71 -0.23 -14.55
N VAL A 91 14.67 0.95 -15.17
CA VAL A 91 13.49 1.46 -15.85
C VAL A 91 13.88 1.67 -17.32
N PRO A 92 13.04 1.28 -18.29
CA PRO A 92 13.31 1.51 -19.71
C PRO A 92 13.58 2.98 -20.03
N ASP A 93 14.42 3.22 -21.04
CA ASP A 93 14.70 4.57 -21.52
C ASP A 93 13.42 5.25 -22.00
N GLY A 94 13.25 6.52 -21.64
CA GLY A 94 12.07 7.29 -21.99
C GLY A 94 10.88 7.11 -21.04
N THR A 95 10.92 6.19 -20.08
CA THR A 95 9.90 6.14 -19.02
C THR A 95 9.94 7.41 -18.16
N HIS A 96 8.77 7.92 -17.82
CA HIS A 96 8.57 9.14 -17.04
C HIS A 96 7.89 8.89 -15.70
N GLU A 97 7.28 7.72 -15.54
CA GLU A 97 6.49 7.36 -14.37
C GLU A 97 6.57 5.86 -14.13
N VAL A 98 6.39 5.49 -12.88
CA VAL A 98 6.24 4.11 -12.43
C VAL A 98 5.06 4.02 -11.48
N PHE A 99 4.61 2.79 -11.22
CA PHE A 99 3.47 2.54 -10.35
C PHE A 99 3.91 1.65 -9.20
N VAL A 100 3.54 1.99 -7.97
CA VAL A 100 3.85 1.22 -6.78
C VAL A 100 2.58 0.63 -6.19
N ARG A 101 2.61 -0.65 -5.85
CA ARG A 101 1.52 -1.29 -5.09
C ARG A 101 2.05 -2.16 -3.96
N SER A 102 1.24 -2.31 -2.93
CA SER A 102 1.56 -3.05 -1.71
C SER A 102 0.97 -4.46 -1.72
N HIS A 103 1.46 -5.31 -0.83
CA HIS A 103 0.96 -6.66 -0.61
C HIS A 103 0.81 -6.93 0.88
N CYS A 104 -0.34 -7.48 1.26
CA CYS A 104 -0.56 -8.09 2.56
C CYS A 104 -0.52 -9.61 2.40
N MET A 105 0.13 -10.29 3.34
CA MET A 105 0.28 -11.75 3.29
C MET A 105 -1.07 -12.50 3.22
N VAL A 106 -2.11 -11.94 3.85
CA VAL A 106 -3.46 -12.54 3.91
C VAL A 106 -4.34 -12.08 2.77
N HIS A 107 -4.33 -10.79 2.45
CA HIS A 107 -5.27 -10.17 1.52
C HIS A 107 -4.73 -10.01 0.09
N GLY A 108 -3.45 -10.30 -0.12
CA GLY A 108 -2.79 -10.22 -1.42
C GLY A 108 -2.39 -8.80 -1.82
N TRP A 109 -2.28 -8.57 -3.13
CA TRP A 109 -1.90 -7.29 -3.72
C TRP A 109 -3.02 -6.25 -3.59
N SER A 110 -2.65 -4.98 -3.34
CA SER A 110 -3.58 -3.88 -3.50
C SER A 110 -4.08 -3.79 -4.95
N GLN A 111 -5.37 -3.44 -5.11
CA GLN A 111 -5.95 -3.22 -6.43
C GLN A 111 -5.49 -1.88 -7.02
N ASP A 112 -5.34 -0.88 -6.15
CA ASP A 112 -4.86 0.44 -6.52
C ASP A 112 -3.32 0.50 -6.52
N THR A 113 -2.80 1.40 -7.34
CA THR A 113 -1.38 1.72 -7.44
C THR A 113 -1.16 3.21 -7.18
N VAL A 114 -0.04 3.56 -6.56
CA VAL A 114 0.45 4.93 -6.46
C VAL A 114 1.32 5.24 -7.68
N GLN A 115 0.89 6.23 -8.48
CA GLN A 115 1.67 6.75 -9.61
C GLN A 115 2.80 7.65 -9.09
N VAL A 116 4.01 7.45 -9.60
CA VAL A 116 5.21 8.17 -9.17
C VAL A 116 5.93 8.69 -10.40
N LEU A 117 6.08 10.01 -10.49
CA LEU A 117 6.86 10.65 -11.55
C LEU A 117 8.35 10.52 -11.25
N LEU A 118 9.13 10.20 -12.27
CA LEU A 118 10.57 10.07 -12.19
C LEU A 118 11.23 11.42 -12.52
N GLU A 119 11.80 12.07 -11.50
CA GLU A 119 12.51 13.35 -11.65
C GLU A 119 13.81 13.18 -12.45
N ARG A 120 13.98 13.98 -13.51
CA ARG A 120 15.14 13.87 -14.41
C ARG A 120 16.30 14.78 -14.02
#